data_AF-A0A3C1PPP4-F1
#
_entry.id   AF-A0A3C1PPP4-F1
#
_cell.length_a   1.000
_cell.length_b   1.000
_cell.length_c   1.000
_cell.angle_alpha   90.00
_cell.angle_beta   90.00
_cell.angle_gamma   90.00
#
_symmetry.space_group_name_H-M   'P 1'
#
loop_
_entity.id
_entity.type
_entity.pdbx_description
1 polymer ?
#
loop_
_entity_poly.entity_id
_entity_poly.type
_entity_poly.pdbx_seq_one_letter_code
_entity_poly.pdbx_strand_id
1 'polypeptide(L)'
;ETDSEPEYSYADYSLATGNMAENLPYFTVNYNAAKSFFENLTFSIPEFESKVAQNMVPGSFILKNKLVSFSISIKKEILNVRNVLGIIRGVDTTKTIVIGAHYDHLGIQNGRTYYGADDNASGTSGMLALAKVWKQSNNKPPCNLVFAAWTGEEIGLFGSEYFVHTLGANTNQILLYINMDMISRSAPEDSLQNQLSIGTRSQDVQLKQITNTGNTLLKQPFQLDLWDVNGYSGSDYASFTAKNIPVMTFFSGFQTDYHTPRDVYAKVDLKKMTEVLNLVNSALLLFMQQ
;
A
#
# COMPACT_ATOMS: atom_id res chain seq x y z
N GLU A 1 -34.08 12.32 24.69
CA GLU A 1 -32.74 12.27 24.09
C GLU A 1 -32.90 12.79 22.68
N THR A 2 -32.14 13.81 22.30
CA THR A 2 -32.21 14.39 20.96
C THR A 2 -31.58 13.42 19.99
N ASP A 3 -32.37 12.90 19.04
CA ASP A 3 -31.91 12.21 17.82
C ASP A 3 -31.09 13.19 16.95
N SER A 4 -29.94 13.64 17.45
CA SER A 4 -28.95 14.30 16.61
C SER A 4 -28.28 13.22 15.79
N GLU A 5 -28.45 13.27 14.47
CA GLU A 5 -27.67 12.45 13.55
C GLU A 5 -26.18 12.53 13.92
N PRO A 6 -25.43 11.42 13.83
CA PRO A 6 -24.01 11.42 14.15
C PRO A 6 -23.26 12.42 13.25
N GLU A 7 -22.29 13.13 13.82
CA GLU A 7 -21.37 13.94 13.01
C GLU A 7 -20.56 13.01 12.11
N TYR A 8 -20.84 13.07 10.81
CA TYR A 8 -20.05 12.39 9.79
C TYR A 8 -18.78 13.20 9.51
N SER A 9 -17.68 12.88 10.18
CA SER A 9 -16.37 13.45 9.86
C SER A 9 -15.63 12.53 8.86
N TYR A 10 -15.41 13.02 7.65
CA TYR A 10 -14.43 12.45 6.73
C TYR A 10 -13.16 13.29 6.80
N ALA A 11 -12.03 12.64 7.07
CA ALA A 11 -10.73 13.29 7.04
C ALA A 11 -10.05 13.01 5.71
N ASP A 12 -9.78 14.08 4.95
CA ASP A 12 -8.93 14.01 3.76
C ASP A 12 -7.50 14.40 4.13
N TYR A 13 -6.55 13.66 3.58
CA TYR A 13 -5.12 13.90 3.78
C TYR A 13 -4.47 14.29 2.45
N SER A 14 -3.47 15.16 2.52
CA SER A 14 -2.66 15.54 1.36
C SER A 14 -1.26 15.93 1.80
N LEU A 15 -0.24 15.66 0.97
CA LEU A 15 1.09 16.23 1.17
C LEU A 15 1.04 17.76 1.15
N ALA A 16 1.85 18.40 1.98
CA ALA A 16 1.91 19.87 2.09
C ALA A 16 2.29 20.57 0.77
N THR A 17 2.95 19.85 -0.15
CA THR A 17 3.36 20.34 -1.47
C THR A 17 2.32 20.09 -2.57
N GLY A 18 1.27 19.32 -2.28
CA GLY A 18 0.16 19.16 -3.20
C GLY A 18 -0.61 20.47 -3.28
N ASN A 19 -0.91 20.94 -4.49
CA ASN A 19 -2.08 21.78 -4.64
C ASN A 19 -3.24 20.95 -4.09
N MET A 20 -3.81 21.33 -2.95
CA MET A 20 -5.18 20.93 -2.67
C MET A 20 -5.94 21.44 -3.87
N ALA A 21 -6.25 20.54 -4.81
CA ALA A 21 -7.19 20.85 -5.87
C ALA A 21 -8.38 21.49 -5.18
N GLU A 22 -8.98 22.50 -5.81
CA GLU A 22 -10.26 23.04 -5.37
C GLU A 22 -11.27 21.89 -5.37
N ASN A 23 -11.26 21.08 -4.32
CA ASN A 23 -12.11 19.93 -4.16
C ASN A 23 -13.47 20.55 -3.96
N LEU A 24 -14.27 20.52 -5.03
CA LEU A 24 -15.69 20.74 -4.91
C LEU A 24 -16.16 19.79 -3.80
N PRO A 25 -16.78 20.30 -2.73
CA PRO A 25 -17.28 19.43 -1.69
C PRO A 25 -18.25 18.43 -2.32
N TYR A 26 -17.96 17.15 -2.14
CA TYR A 26 -18.85 16.07 -2.56
C TYR A 26 -19.56 15.50 -1.33
N PHE A 27 -20.81 15.11 -1.50
CA PHE A 27 -21.63 14.54 -0.45
C PHE A 27 -22.09 13.17 -0.89
N THR A 28 -21.89 12.16 -0.05
CA THR A 28 -22.54 10.87 -0.21
C THR A 28 -23.79 10.86 0.66
N VAL A 29 -24.94 10.60 0.05
CA VAL A 29 -26.20 10.46 0.77
C VAL A 29 -26.56 8.98 0.86
N ASN A 30 -27.09 8.56 2.00
CA ASN A 30 -27.60 7.19 2.13
C ASN A 30 -28.84 6.99 1.24
N TYR A 31 -29.21 5.73 1.01
CA TYR A 31 -30.32 5.37 0.12
C TYR A 31 -31.66 6.03 0.49
N ASN A 32 -31.93 6.18 1.80
CA ASN A 32 -33.18 6.77 2.27
C ASN A 32 -33.24 8.28 2.00
N ALA A 33 -32.14 9.00 2.25
CA ALA A 33 -32.00 10.40 1.88
C ALA A 33 -32.06 10.58 0.35
N ALA A 34 -31.42 9.68 -0.40
CA ALA A 34 -31.46 9.67 -1.87
C ALA A 34 -32.88 9.54 -2.41
N LYS A 35 -33.72 8.68 -1.80
CA LYS A 35 -35.11 8.47 -2.19
C LYS A 35 -35.91 9.77 -2.24
N SER A 36 -35.70 10.68 -1.27
CA SER A 36 -36.39 11.98 -1.22
C SER A 36 -36.03 12.91 -2.40
N PHE A 37 -34.83 12.78 -2.97
CA PHE A 37 -34.45 13.50 -4.19
C PHE A 37 -35.15 12.94 -5.43
N PHE A 38 -35.41 11.63 -5.43
CA PHE A 38 -35.96 10.89 -6.56
C PHE A 38 -37.49 10.73 -6.53
N GLU A 39 -38.14 11.28 -5.50
CA GLU A 39 -39.60 11.38 -5.46
C GLU A 39 -40.11 12.20 -6.66
N ASN A 40 -41.10 11.64 -7.38
CA ASN A 40 -41.74 12.21 -8.56
C ASN A 40 -40.85 12.28 -9.82
N LEU A 41 -39.81 11.44 -9.92
CA LEU A 41 -39.14 11.22 -11.20
C LEU A 41 -40.07 10.55 -12.21
N THR A 42 -39.88 10.88 -13.48
CA THR A 42 -40.64 10.29 -14.60
C THR A 42 -40.11 8.92 -15.04
N PHE A 43 -39.10 8.40 -14.35
CA PHE A 43 -38.46 7.12 -14.63
C PHE A 43 -38.03 6.45 -13.32
N SER A 44 -37.88 5.12 -13.34
CA SER A 44 -37.37 4.38 -12.18
C SER A 44 -35.84 4.41 -12.13
N ILE A 45 -35.28 4.40 -10.92
CA ILE A 45 -33.81 4.34 -10.70
C ILE A 45 -33.19 3.08 -11.34
N PRO A 46 -33.76 1.86 -11.18
CA PRO A 46 -33.17 0.67 -11.81
C PRO A 46 -33.14 0.73 -13.35
N GLU A 47 -34.16 1.30 -13.99
CA GLU A 47 -34.16 1.49 -15.45
C GLU A 47 -33.10 2.50 -15.88
N PHE A 48 -32.94 3.58 -15.12
CA PHE A 48 -31.91 4.57 -15.34
C PHE A 48 -30.51 3.97 -15.24
N GLU A 49 -30.22 3.23 -14.16
CA GLU A 49 -28.95 2.55 -13.94
C GLU A 49 -28.64 1.56 -15.06
N SER A 50 -29.61 0.73 -15.45
CA SER A 50 -29.47 -0.23 -16.56
C SER A 50 -29.12 0.46 -17.88
N LYS A 51 -29.77 1.60 -18.18
CA LYS A 51 -29.51 2.37 -19.40
C LYS A 51 -28.13 3.03 -19.39
N VAL A 52 -27.68 3.56 -18.26
CA VAL A 52 -26.33 4.14 -18.11
C VAL A 52 -25.27 3.05 -18.23
N ALA A 53 -25.46 1.90 -17.57
CA ALA A 53 -24.55 0.77 -17.61
C ALA A 53 -24.37 0.20 -19.02
N GLN A 54 -25.47 0.06 -19.79
CA GLN A 54 -25.41 -0.44 -21.16
C GLN A 54 -24.65 0.49 -22.12
N ASN A 55 -24.78 1.81 -21.93
CA ASN A 55 -24.19 2.79 -22.85
C ASN A 55 -22.82 3.30 -22.40
N MET A 56 -22.43 3.07 -21.13
CA MET A 56 -21.22 3.62 -20.50
C MET A 56 -21.07 5.15 -20.67
N VAL A 57 -22.20 5.87 -20.81
CA VAL A 57 -22.25 7.33 -20.89
C VAL A 57 -23.05 7.86 -19.69
N PRO A 58 -22.57 8.90 -18.98
CA PRO A 58 -23.30 9.50 -17.87
C PRO A 58 -24.71 9.95 -18.28
N GLY A 59 -25.74 9.41 -17.63
CA GLY A 59 -27.15 9.77 -17.83
C GLY A 59 -27.55 11.06 -17.12
N SER A 60 -26.82 12.16 -17.30
CA SER A 60 -27.06 13.37 -16.50
C SER A 60 -28.43 14.00 -16.80
N PHE A 61 -29.20 14.34 -15.75
CA PHE A 61 -30.47 15.06 -15.86
C PHE A 61 -30.63 16.06 -14.71
N ILE A 62 -31.42 17.11 -14.93
CA ILE A 62 -31.66 18.17 -13.93
C ILE A 62 -32.85 17.78 -13.05
N LEU A 63 -32.62 17.75 -11.73
CA LEU A 63 -33.69 17.66 -10.73
C LEU A 63 -34.34 19.04 -10.54
N LYS A 64 -35.53 19.24 -11.11
CA LYS A 64 -36.29 20.49 -10.95
C LYS A 64 -36.96 20.56 -9.58
N ASN A 65 -37.08 21.78 -9.04
CA ASN A 65 -37.81 22.06 -7.79
C ASN A 65 -37.27 21.33 -6.54
N LYS A 66 -36.00 20.92 -6.55
CA LYS A 66 -35.30 20.41 -5.37
C LYS A 66 -34.27 21.45 -4.95
N LEU A 67 -34.30 21.81 -3.68
CA LEU A 67 -33.27 22.66 -3.07
C LEU A 67 -32.47 21.79 -2.11
N VAL A 68 -31.16 21.76 -2.30
CA VAL A 68 -30.22 21.13 -1.37
C VAL A 68 -29.48 22.25 -0.68
N SER A 69 -29.48 22.24 0.65
CA SER A 69 -28.69 23.17 1.46
C SER A 69 -27.80 22.33 2.36
N PHE A 70 -26.51 22.66 2.35
CA PHE A 70 -25.51 22.05 3.21
C PHE A 70 -24.61 23.13 3.77
N SER A 71 -24.08 22.88 4.96
CA SER A 71 -23.06 23.71 5.59
C SER A 71 -21.89 22.81 5.91
N ILE A 72 -20.68 23.24 5.58
CA ILE A 72 -19.45 22.53 5.90
C ILE A 72 -18.62 23.40 6.81
N SER A 73 -18.10 22.82 7.89
CA SER A 73 -17.01 23.39 8.66
C SER A 73 -15.75 22.56 8.38
N ILE A 74 -14.74 23.17 7.75
CA ILE A 74 -13.48 22.51 7.45
C ILE A 74 -12.50 22.82 8.57
N LYS A 75 -12.08 21.80 9.31
CA LYS A 75 -10.97 21.91 10.25
C LYS A 75 -9.69 21.45 9.55
N LYS A 76 -8.76 22.38 9.33
CA LYS A 76 -7.44 22.06 8.76
C LYS A 76 -6.41 21.91 9.88
N GLU A 77 -5.72 20.77 9.90
CA GLU A 77 -4.61 20.51 10.79
C GLU A 77 -3.37 20.12 9.99
N ILE A 78 -2.19 20.49 10.49
CA ILE A 78 -0.91 20.06 9.91
C ILE A 78 -0.33 19.02 10.86
N LEU A 79 -0.18 17.80 10.36
CA LEU A 79 0.42 16.69 11.08
C LEU A 79 1.84 16.48 10.58
N ASN A 80 2.79 16.44 11.52
CA ASN A 80 4.18 16.12 11.22
C ASN A 80 4.41 14.62 11.41
N VAL A 81 4.65 13.93 10.30
CA VAL A 81 5.01 12.50 10.26
C VAL A 81 6.44 12.33 9.75
N ARG A 82 7.03 11.14 9.93
CA ARG A 82 8.42 10.89 9.53
C ARG A 82 8.59 9.50 8.94
N ASN A 83 9.21 9.43 7.77
CA ASN A 83 9.86 8.19 7.36
C ASN A 83 11.09 7.93 8.22
N VAL A 84 11.44 6.67 8.43
CA VAL A 84 12.67 6.27 9.13
C VAL A 84 13.56 5.49 8.18
N LEU A 85 14.75 6.01 7.90
CA LEU A 85 15.69 5.40 6.96
C LEU A 85 16.99 5.01 7.66
N GLY A 86 17.45 3.78 7.40
CA GLY A 86 18.78 3.28 7.77
C GLY A 86 19.57 2.92 6.53
N ILE A 87 20.88 3.20 6.51
CA ILE A 87 21.72 2.98 5.32
C ILE A 87 22.91 2.09 5.67
N ILE A 88 23.09 1.01 4.90
CA ILE A 88 24.35 0.27 4.80
C ILE A 88 25.06 0.74 3.54
N ARG A 89 26.19 1.43 3.71
CA ARG A 89 26.95 1.97 2.58
C ARG A 89 27.63 0.88 1.77
N GLY A 90 27.41 0.92 0.45
CA GLY A 90 28.04 0.02 -0.49
C GLY A 90 29.40 0.46 -0.97
N VAL A 91 29.94 -0.28 -1.94
CA VAL A 91 31.16 0.07 -2.68
C VAL A 91 30.88 1.28 -3.56
N ASP A 92 29.86 1.21 -4.42
CA ASP A 92 29.34 2.33 -5.20
C ASP A 92 28.31 3.10 -4.38
N THR A 93 28.70 4.29 -3.93
CA THR A 93 27.82 5.16 -3.13
C THR A 93 26.85 5.98 -3.96
N THR A 94 26.96 5.96 -5.30
CA THR A 94 26.08 6.69 -6.22
C THR A 94 24.83 5.90 -6.62
N LYS A 95 24.81 4.61 -6.32
CA LYS A 95 23.69 3.69 -6.59
C LYS A 95 23.09 3.17 -5.30
N THR A 96 21.79 2.91 -5.31
CA THR A 96 21.06 2.48 -4.12
C THR A 96 20.00 1.44 -4.47
N ILE A 97 19.85 0.42 -3.64
CA ILE A 97 18.67 -0.42 -3.56
C ILE A 97 17.93 -0.05 -2.27
N VAL A 98 16.63 0.18 -2.38
CA VAL A 98 15.78 0.50 -1.24
C VAL A 98 14.94 -0.73 -0.89
N ILE A 99 14.94 -1.14 0.38
CA ILE A 99 14.09 -2.19 0.94
C ILE A 99 13.15 -1.51 1.92
N GLY A 100 11.84 -1.58 1.70
CA GLY A 100 10.88 -0.83 2.49
C GLY A 100 9.63 -1.61 2.90
N ALA A 101 8.99 -1.07 3.91
CA ALA A 101 7.72 -1.47 4.51
C ALA A 101 7.10 -0.23 5.18
N HIS A 102 5.78 -0.12 5.29
CA HIS A 102 5.20 0.92 6.14
C HIS A 102 5.12 0.47 7.60
N TYR A 103 5.15 1.43 8.51
CA TYR A 103 5.10 1.18 9.95
C TYR A 103 3.88 1.81 10.62
N ASP A 104 3.12 2.64 9.91
CA ASP A 104 1.81 3.06 10.37
C ASP A 104 0.75 1.97 10.17
N HIS A 105 -0.33 2.08 10.92
CA HIS A 105 -1.54 1.30 10.77
C HIS A 105 -2.73 2.16 11.23
N LEU A 106 -3.93 1.59 11.26
CA LEU A 106 -5.22 2.24 11.53
C LEU A 106 -5.41 2.83 12.94
N GLY A 107 -4.51 2.55 13.89
CA GLY A 107 -4.53 3.14 15.23
C GLY A 107 -5.75 2.74 16.08
N ILE A 108 -6.36 3.70 16.76
CA ILE A 108 -7.58 3.47 17.57
C ILE A 108 -8.79 3.99 16.81
N GLN A 109 -9.73 3.10 16.48
CA GLN A 109 -11.00 3.46 15.86
C GLN A 109 -12.16 2.95 16.72
N ASN A 110 -13.14 3.82 17.00
CA ASN A 110 -14.32 3.49 17.80
C ASN A 110 -13.99 2.79 19.14
N GLY A 111 -12.94 3.25 19.82
CA GLY A 111 -12.47 2.70 21.10
C GLY A 111 -11.77 1.34 21.02
N ARG A 112 -11.46 0.86 19.81
CA ARG A 112 -10.74 -0.40 19.59
C ARG A 112 -9.39 -0.13 18.95
N THR A 113 -8.35 -0.79 19.46
CA THR A 113 -7.01 -0.74 18.89
C THR A 113 -6.90 -1.71 17.71
N TYR A 114 -6.40 -1.21 16.59
CA TYR A 114 -6.01 -1.97 15.42
C TYR A 114 -4.49 -2.15 15.51
N TYR A 115 -4.06 -3.39 15.73
CA TYR A 115 -2.66 -3.66 16.07
C TYR A 115 -1.75 -3.82 14.86
N GLY A 116 -2.30 -4.17 13.69
CA GLY A 116 -1.56 -4.30 12.44
C GLY A 116 -0.44 -5.32 12.48
N ALA A 117 -0.70 -6.49 13.08
CA ALA A 117 0.34 -7.50 13.29
C ALA A 117 0.89 -8.09 11.98
N ASP A 118 0.01 -8.37 11.01
CA ASP A 118 0.42 -8.76 9.66
C ASP A 118 0.54 -7.53 8.78
N ASP A 119 -0.42 -6.61 8.89
CA ASP A 119 -0.52 -5.37 8.12
C ASP A 119 -0.20 -4.15 9.01
N ASN A 120 1.05 -3.70 9.13
CA ASN A 120 2.26 -4.13 8.43
C ASN A 120 3.43 -4.35 9.41
N ALA A 121 3.16 -4.73 10.65
CA ALA A 121 4.25 -5.05 11.58
C ALA A 121 5.08 -6.25 11.06
N SER A 122 4.50 -7.15 10.26
CA SER A 122 5.22 -8.26 9.65
C SER A 122 6.28 -7.79 8.64
N GLY A 123 5.94 -6.93 7.68
CA GLY A 123 6.90 -6.38 6.71
C GLY A 123 7.94 -5.49 7.37
N THR A 124 7.54 -4.61 8.29
CA THR A 124 8.48 -3.75 9.04
C THR A 124 9.46 -4.57 9.86
N SER A 125 9.01 -5.59 10.59
CA SER A 125 9.90 -6.47 11.35
C SER A 125 10.81 -7.31 10.44
N GLY A 126 10.30 -7.74 9.28
CA GLY A 126 11.08 -8.42 8.25
C GLY A 126 12.19 -7.56 7.66
N MET A 127 11.90 -6.29 7.35
CA MET A 127 12.87 -5.29 6.92
C MET A 127 13.98 -5.10 7.96
N LEU A 128 13.63 -4.96 9.24
CA LEU A 128 14.61 -4.82 10.32
C LEU A 128 15.47 -6.09 10.49
N ALA A 129 14.89 -7.27 10.32
CA ALA A 129 15.61 -8.54 10.35
C ALA A 129 16.63 -8.64 9.20
N LEU A 130 16.25 -8.27 7.98
CA LEU A 130 17.18 -8.20 6.84
C LEU A 130 18.29 -7.17 7.07
N ALA A 131 17.96 -5.99 7.61
CA ALA A 131 18.97 -4.98 7.95
C ALA A 131 20.00 -5.52 8.94
N LYS A 132 19.54 -6.26 9.96
CA LYS A 132 20.42 -6.93 10.94
C LYS A 132 21.31 -7.97 10.27
N VAL A 133 20.75 -8.84 9.42
CA VAL A 133 21.51 -9.88 8.70
C VAL A 133 22.60 -9.26 7.83
N TRP A 134 22.26 -8.26 7.03
CA TRP A 134 23.23 -7.57 6.17
C TRP A 134 24.33 -6.89 6.98
N LYS A 135 23.97 -6.21 8.07
CA LYS A 135 24.95 -5.57 8.96
C LYS A 135 25.89 -6.59 9.62
N GLN A 136 25.38 -7.76 10.02
CA GLN A 136 26.16 -8.81 10.66
C GLN A 136 27.01 -9.64 9.69
N SER A 137 26.64 -9.70 8.42
CA SER A 137 27.38 -10.45 7.40
C SER A 137 28.81 -9.93 7.17
N ASN A 138 29.09 -8.69 7.58
CA ASN A 138 30.34 -7.96 7.31
C ASN A 138 30.71 -7.86 5.81
N ASN A 139 29.82 -8.27 4.91
CA ASN A 139 29.98 -8.11 3.47
C ASN A 139 29.59 -6.68 3.09
N LYS A 140 30.48 -5.99 2.38
CA LYS A 140 30.17 -4.67 1.84
C LYS A 140 29.37 -4.85 0.56
N PRO A 141 28.10 -4.38 0.49
CA PRO A 141 27.29 -4.54 -0.71
C PRO A 141 27.87 -3.73 -1.89
N PRO A 142 27.59 -4.11 -3.15
CA PRO A 142 28.11 -3.40 -4.32
C PRO A 142 27.56 -1.97 -4.43
N CYS A 143 26.36 -1.72 -3.93
CA CYS A 143 25.73 -0.39 -3.86
C CYS A 143 25.11 -0.16 -2.47
N ASN A 144 24.63 1.05 -2.19
CA ASN A 144 24.00 1.30 -0.90
C ASN A 144 22.72 0.45 -0.74
N LEU A 145 22.52 -0.10 0.45
CA LEU A 145 21.23 -0.68 0.85
C LEU A 145 20.57 0.30 1.82
N VAL A 146 19.40 0.81 1.44
CA VAL A 146 18.58 1.67 2.29
C VAL A 146 17.40 0.86 2.79
N PHE A 147 17.24 0.78 4.10
CA PHE A 147 16.06 0.20 4.76
C PHE A 147 15.14 1.34 5.17
N ALA A 148 13.91 1.37 4.66
CA ALA A 148 13.00 2.49 4.82
C ALA A 148 11.65 2.05 5.41
N ALA A 149 11.33 2.59 6.59
CA ALA A 149 10.01 2.47 7.19
C ALA A 149 9.16 3.69 6.79
N TRP A 150 8.09 3.45 6.03
CA TRP A 150 7.20 4.48 5.50
C TRP A 150 6.05 4.81 6.46
N THR A 151 5.60 6.06 6.43
CA THR A 151 4.47 6.55 7.22
C THR A 151 3.33 6.97 6.30
N GLY A 152 2.10 6.84 6.77
CA GLY A 152 0.91 7.32 6.06
C GLY A 152 0.58 6.48 4.82
N GLU A 153 0.91 5.19 4.84
CA GLU A 153 0.56 4.27 3.75
C GLU A 153 -0.96 4.09 3.69
N GLU A 154 -1.56 3.78 4.85
CA GLU A 154 -2.97 3.43 5.05
C GLU A 154 -3.97 4.51 4.61
N ILE A 155 -3.46 5.74 4.53
CA ILE A 155 -4.22 6.94 4.20
C ILE A 155 -3.84 7.51 2.83
N GLY A 156 -2.92 6.87 2.10
CA GLY A 156 -2.57 7.26 0.72
C GLY A 156 -1.09 7.28 0.37
N LEU A 157 -0.27 6.36 0.86
CA LEU A 157 1.14 6.19 0.47
C LEU A 157 2.03 7.43 0.71
N PHE A 158 1.65 8.33 1.62
CA PHE A 158 2.24 9.68 1.70
C PHE A 158 3.74 9.68 1.97
N GLY A 159 4.21 8.76 2.82
CA GLY A 159 5.61 8.65 3.19
C GLY A 159 6.48 8.29 1.98
N SER A 160 6.14 7.22 1.26
CA SER A 160 6.88 6.80 0.08
C SER A 160 6.71 7.79 -1.07
N GLU A 161 5.51 8.33 -1.29
CA GLU A 161 5.28 9.36 -2.32
C GLU A 161 6.18 10.58 -2.08
N TYR A 162 6.17 11.11 -0.86
CA TYR A 162 7.02 12.24 -0.49
C TYR A 162 8.50 11.92 -0.69
N PHE A 163 8.95 10.73 -0.29
CA PHE A 163 10.34 10.31 -0.47
C PHE A 163 10.73 10.31 -1.96
N VAL A 164 9.95 9.67 -2.83
CA VAL A 164 10.31 9.56 -4.24
C VAL A 164 10.15 10.91 -4.97
N HIS A 165 9.22 11.78 -4.55
CA HIS A 165 9.07 13.13 -5.09
C HIS A 165 10.19 14.09 -4.68
N THR A 166 10.82 13.86 -3.52
CA THR A 166 11.92 14.69 -3.01
C THR A 166 13.30 14.20 -3.42
N LEU A 167 13.39 13.06 -4.13
CA LEU A 167 14.61 12.64 -4.83
C LEU A 167 14.97 13.71 -5.87
N GLY A 168 15.91 14.59 -5.53
CA GLY A 168 16.43 15.59 -6.45
C GLY A 168 17.20 14.97 -7.61
N ALA A 169 17.43 15.72 -8.68
CA ALA A 169 18.22 15.26 -9.83
C ALA A 169 19.68 14.83 -9.48
N ASN A 170 20.16 15.18 -8.28
CA ASN A 170 21.49 14.85 -7.75
C ASN A 170 21.48 13.70 -6.73
N THR A 171 20.34 13.04 -6.47
CA THR A 171 20.30 11.88 -5.56
C THR A 171 20.76 10.61 -6.23
N ASN A 172 21.37 9.71 -5.44
CA ASN A 172 21.82 8.39 -5.87
C ASN A 172 20.77 7.69 -6.74
N GLN A 173 21.20 7.09 -7.83
CA GLN A 173 20.33 6.30 -8.71
C GLN A 173 19.73 5.14 -7.92
N ILE A 174 18.40 5.12 -7.78
CA ILE A 174 17.70 3.95 -7.22
C ILE A 174 17.62 2.89 -8.31
N LEU A 175 18.29 1.77 -8.09
CA LEU A 175 18.34 0.64 -9.03
C LEU A 175 17.12 -0.26 -8.91
N LEU A 176 16.61 -0.40 -7.69
CA LEU A 176 15.53 -1.32 -7.34
C LEU A 176 14.89 -0.87 -6.03
N TYR A 177 13.56 -1.00 -5.95
CA TYR A 177 12.81 -0.97 -4.71
C TYR A 177 12.24 -2.36 -4.40
N ILE A 178 12.46 -2.84 -3.17
CA ILE A 178 11.86 -4.07 -2.66
C ILE A 178 10.84 -3.67 -1.61
N ASN A 179 9.59 -4.06 -1.81
CA ASN A 179 8.50 -3.80 -0.88
C ASN A 179 8.14 -5.08 -0.11
N MET A 180 7.99 -4.97 1.21
CA MET A 180 7.42 -6.00 2.05
C MET A 180 6.32 -5.36 2.88
N ASP A 181 5.10 -5.82 2.66
CA ASP A 181 3.94 -5.36 3.40
C ASP A 181 3.49 -6.51 4.33
N MET A 182 2.31 -7.06 4.09
CA MET A 182 1.88 -8.30 4.70
C MET A 182 2.68 -9.50 4.19
N ILE A 183 3.53 -10.06 5.05
CA ILE A 183 4.40 -11.21 4.73
C ILE A 183 4.26 -12.37 5.72
N SER A 184 3.32 -12.31 6.68
CA SER A 184 3.16 -13.35 7.68
C SER A 184 2.04 -14.33 7.38
N ARG A 185 0.85 -13.85 7.04
CA ARG A 185 -0.34 -14.70 6.99
C ARG A 185 -0.78 -15.01 5.57
N SER A 186 -1.49 -16.12 5.42
CA SER A 186 -2.00 -16.59 4.13
C SER A 186 -3.47 -16.19 3.93
N ALA A 187 -3.84 -16.00 2.67
CA ALA A 187 -5.25 -15.84 2.30
C ALA A 187 -6.06 -17.12 2.64
N PRO A 188 -7.36 -17.02 2.94
CA PRO A 188 -8.20 -18.18 3.30
C PRO A 188 -8.22 -19.31 2.28
N GLU A 189 -8.08 -18.97 1.00
CA GLU A 189 -8.01 -19.89 -0.14
C GLU A 189 -6.68 -20.64 -0.25
N ASP A 190 -5.60 -20.12 0.36
CA ASP A 190 -4.29 -20.78 0.42
C ASP A 190 -4.27 -21.85 1.53
N SER A 191 -4.99 -22.94 1.27
CA SER A 191 -5.13 -24.07 2.20
C SER A 191 -3.79 -24.74 2.59
N LEU A 192 -2.77 -24.63 1.74
CA LEU A 192 -1.43 -25.15 1.99
C LEU A 192 -0.52 -24.14 2.71
N GLN A 193 -0.98 -22.89 2.86
CA GLN A 193 -0.25 -21.77 3.45
C GLN A 193 1.13 -21.55 2.80
N ASN A 194 1.25 -21.88 1.52
CA ASN A 194 2.52 -21.90 0.79
C ASN A 194 2.51 -20.97 -0.43
N GLN A 195 1.49 -20.13 -0.59
CA GLN A 195 1.45 -19.13 -1.65
C GLN A 195 2.18 -17.86 -1.25
N LEU A 196 2.82 -17.24 -2.25
CA LEU A 196 3.45 -15.94 -2.13
C LEU A 196 3.27 -15.19 -3.45
N SER A 197 2.60 -14.05 -3.40
CA SER A 197 2.42 -13.18 -4.55
C SER A 197 3.63 -12.24 -4.67
N ILE A 198 4.20 -12.15 -5.87
CA ILE A 198 5.31 -11.26 -6.17
C ILE A 198 4.96 -10.38 -7.37
N GLY A 199 4.88 -9.09 -7.12
CA GLY A 199 4.61 -8.09 -8.14
C GLY A 199 5.89 -7.46 -8.68
N THR A 200 5.99 -7.34 -10.01
CA THR A 200 7.05 -6.56 -10.67
C THR A 200 6.42 -5.68 -11.75
N ARG A 201 7.15 -4.72 -12.32
CA ARG A 201 6.64 -4.03 -13.50
C ARG A 201 6.61 -4.99 -14.69
N SER A 202 5.68 -4.77 -15.62
CA SER A 202 5.48 -5.65 -16.77
C SER A 202 6.72 -5.72 -17.68
N GLN A 203 7.47 -4.61 -17.81
CA GLN A 203 8.71 -4.55 -18.58
C GLN A 203 9.91 -5.22 -17.90
N ASP A 204 9.87 -5.45 -16.59
CA ASP A 204 10.99 -5.99 -15.81
C ASP A 204 10.97 -7.52 -15.77
N VAL A 205 10.91 -8.17 -16.93
CA VAL A 205 10.83 -9.64 -17.05
C VAL A 205 11.97 -10.35 -16.30
N GLN A 206 13.15 -9.73 -16.27
CA GLN A 206 14.31 -10.24 -15.53
C GLN A 206 14.06 -10.35 -14.01
N LEU A 207 13.23 -9.47 -13.41
CA LEU A 207 12.92 -9.54 -11.98
C LEU A 207 12.02 -10.74 -11.67
N LYS A 208 11.08 -11.07 -12.56
CA LYS A 208 10.30 -12.31 -12.46
C LYS A 208 11.18 -13.55 -12.56
N GLN A 209 12.23 -13.51 -13.38
CA GLN A 209 13.20 -14.61 -13.47
C GLN A 209 14.04 -14.72 -12.20
N ILE A 210 14.53 -13.59 -11.67
CA ILE A 210 15.26 -13.54 -10.40
C ILE A 210 14.44 -14.15 -9.26
N THR A 211 13.16 -13.81 -9.14
CA THR A 211 12.30 -14.31 -8.05
C THR A 211 12.02 -15.80 -8.19
N ASN A 212 11.77 -16.28 -9.42
CA ASN A 212 11.67 -17.72 -9.69
C ASN A 212 12.96 -18.47 -9.34
N THR A 213 14.11 -17.98 -9.78
CA THR A 213 15.42 -18.58 -9.46
C THR A 213 15.69 -18.53 -7.95
N GLY A 214 15.41 -17.42 -7.28
CA GLY A 214 15.56 -17.32 -5.82
C GLY A 214 14.67 -18.33 -5.10
N ASN A 215 13.46 -18.57 -5.60
CA ASN A 215 12.50 -19.51 -5.00
C ASN A 215 12.97 -20.96 -5.11
N THR A 216 13.67 -21.34 -6.19
CA THR A 216 14.23 -22.71 -6.34
C THR A 216 15.42 -22.97 -5.39
N LEU A 217 16.02 -21.92 -4.82
CA LEU A 217 17.10 -22.04 -3.83
C LEU A 217 16.57 -22.28 -2.40
N LEU A 218 15.27 -22.08 -2.17
CA LEU A 218 14.66 -22.36 -0.87
C LEU A 218 14.58 -23.86 -0.61
N LYS A 219 14.68 -24.24 0.66
CA LYS A 219 14.41 -25.64 1.08
C LYS A 219 12.98 -26.06 0.79
N GLN A 220 12.05 -25.12 0.87
CA GLN A 220 10.63 -25.28 0.61
C GLN A 220 10.18 -24.13 -0.29
N PRO A 221 10.25 -24.29 -1.62
CA PRO A 221 9.81 -23.25 -2.55
C PRO A 221 8.32 -22.92 -2.36
N PHE A 222 7.98 -21.64 -2.46
CA PHE A 222 6.60 -21.17 -2.48
C PHE A 222 5.92 -21.51 -3.81
N GLN A 223 4.60 -21.66 -3.78
CA GLN A 223 3.78 -21.51 -4.98
C GLN A 223 3.69 -20.02 -5.31
N LEU A 224 4.46 -19.58 -6.32
CA LEU A 224 4.49 -18.17 -6.68
C LEU A 224 3.27 -17.79 -7.52
N ASP A 225 2.66 -16.67 -7.14
CA ASP A 225 1.72 -15.93 -7.96
C ASP A 225 2.41 -14.65 -8.46
N LEU A 226 2.66 -14.54 -9.77
CA LEU A 226 3.41 -13.43 -10.34
C LEU A 226 2.48 -12.48 -11.09
N TRP A 227 2.54 -11.19 -10.74
CA TRP A 227 1.63 -10.19 -11.27
C TRP A 227 2.34 -8.89 -11.64
N ASP A 228 1.63 -8.05 -12.40
CA ASP A 228 2.16 -6.76 -12.89
C ASP A 228 1.71 -5.61 -11.98
N VAL A 229 2.67 -4.92 -11.37
CA VAL A 229 2.41 -3.75 -10.53
C VAL A 229 1.97 -2.53 -11.35
N ASN A 230 1.25 -1.63 -10.70
CA ASN A 230 0.90 -0.31 -11.22
C ASN A 230 1.53 0.80 -10.36
N GLY A 231 1.51 2.04 -10.87
CA GLY A 231 2.06 3.22 -10.19
C GLY A 231 1.05 4.07 -9.42
N TYR A 232 -0.13 3.54 -9.10
CA TYR A 232 -1.23 4.34 -8.54
C TYR A 232 -1.74 3.83 -7.19
N SER A 233 -1.60 2.53 -6.89
CA SER A 233 -2.25 1.92 -5.72
C SER A 233 -1.60 0.61 -5.27
N GLY A 234 -1.95 0.23 -4.04
CA GLY A 234 -1.83 -1.12 -3.49
C GLY A 234 -0.84 -1.25 -2.35
N SER A 235 0.35 -0.62 -2.44
CA SER A 235 1.29 -0.42 -1.32
C SER A 235 2.38 0.57 -1.78
N ASP A 236 3.39 0.85 -0.95
CA ASP A 236 4.44 1.84 -1.22
C ASP A 236 5.22 1.62 -2.52
N TYR A 237 5.21 0.41 -3.10
CA TYR A 237 5.82 0.15 -4.42
C TYR A 237 5.22 1.02 -5.54
N ALA A 238 3.97 1.49 -5.38
CA ALA A 238 3.30 2.31 -6.38
C ALA A 238 4.04 3.63 -6.59
N SER A 239 4.49 4.27 -5.51
CA SER A 239 5.27 5.53 -5.53
C SER A 239 6.57 5.40 -6.35
N PHE A 240 7.26 4.26 -6.23
CA PHE A 240 8.47 3.97 -7.01
C PHE A 240 8.16 3.63 -8.46
N THR A 241 7.11 2.84 -8.68
CA THR A 241 6.65 2.44 -10.02
C THR A 241 6.21 3.65 -10.85
N ALA A 242 5.52 4.62 -10.24
CA ALA A 242 5.11 5.89 -10.86
C ALA A 242 6.29 6.70 -11.41
N LYS A 243 7.47 6.53 -10.82
CA LYS A 243 8.72 7.20 -11.23
C LYS A 243 9.61 6.32 -12.10
N ASN A 244 9.05 5.23 -12.62
CA ASN A 244 9.73 4.27 -13.47
C ASN A 244 10.98 3.65 -12.81
N ILE A 245 10.94 3.43 -11.49
CA ILE A 245 11.95 2.67 -10.76
C ILE A 245 11.55 1.19 -10.76
N PRO A 246 12.47 0.23 -11.02
CA PRO A 246 12.19 -1.19 -10.93
C PRO A 246 11.74 -1.60 -9.52
N VAL A 247 10.75 -2.49 -9.42
CA VAL A 247 10.22 -2.95 -8.12
C VAL A 247 10.06 -4.47 -8.04
N MET A 248 10.23 -5.01 -6.84
CA MET A 248 9.73 -6.32 -6.44
C MET A 248 8.92 -6.16 -5.15
N THR A 249 7.61 -6.41 -5.18
CA THR A 249 6.77 -6.41 -3.98
C THR A 249 6.42 -7.84 -3.58
N PHE A 250 6.56 -8.17 -2.29
CA PHE A 250 6.29 -9.50 -1.74
C PHE A 250 5.08 -9.42 -0.81
N PHE A 251 4.07 -10.24 -1.08
CA PHE A 251 2.78 -10.21 -0.40
C PHE A 251 2.25 -11.63 -0.16
N SER A 252 1.89 -11.96 1.08
CA SER A 252 1.46 -13.32 1.46
C SER A 252 -0.05 -13.58 1.35
N GLY A 253 -0.84 -12.57 0.97
CA GLY A 253 -2.28 -12.67 0.74
C GLY A 253 -3.13 -11.92 1.77
N PHE A 254 -4.38 -11.60 1.41
CA PHE A 254 -5.32 -10.95 2.32
C PHE A 254 -5.93 -11.95 3.29
N GLN A 255 -5.58 -11.83 4.56
CA GLN A 255 -6.08 -12.67 5.65
C GLN A 255 -7.43 -12.16 6.22
N THR A 256 -8.19 -13.02 6.91
CA THR A 256 -9.58 -12.74 7.36
C THR A 256 -9.75 -11.62 8.40
N ASP A 257 -8.68 -11.24 9.07
CA ASP A 257 -8.61 -10.18 10.07
C ASP A 257 -8.01 -8.88 9.52
N TYR A 258 -7.76 -8.77 8.20
CA TYR A 258 -7.23 -7.57 7.55
C TYR A 258 -8.08 -6.34 7.90
N HIS A 259 -7.43 -5.24 8.29
CA HIS A 259 -8.09 -4.03 8.79
C HIS A 259 -9.11 -4.30 9.92
N THR A 260 -8.78 -5.20 10.84
CA THR A 260 -9.60 -5.44 12.04
C THR A 260 -8.77 -5.47 13.32
N PRO A 261 -9.38 -5.21 14.50
CA PRO A 261 -8.72 -5.36 15.80
C PRO A 261 -8.21 -6.79 16.11
N ARG A 262 -8.55 -7.78 15.28
CA ARG A 262 -8.13 -9.17 15.43
C ARG A 262 -6.85 -9.50 14.69
N ASP A 263 -6.27 -8.56 13.94
CA ASP A 263 -4.94 -8.70 13.38
C ASP A 263 -3.89 -8.51 14.49
N VAL A 264 -3.64 -9.58 15.22
CA VAL A 264 -2.85 -9.59 16.47
C VAL A 264 -1.64 -10.49 16.36
N TYR A 265 -0.59 -10.15 17.10
CA TYR A 265 0.70 -10.87 17.12
C TYR A 265 0.56 -12.40 17.29
N ALA A 266 -0.40 -12.86 18.09
CA ALA A 266 -0.60 -14.29 18.35
C ALA A 266 -0.96 -15.11 17.09
N LYS A 267 -1.32 -14.48 15.99
CA LYS A 267 -1.67 -15.12 14.71
C LYS A 267 -0.57 -15.04 13.65
N VAL A 268 0.56 -14.41 13.97
CA VAL A 268 1.71 -14.27 13.07
C VAL A 268 2.37 -15.64 12.87
N ASP A 269 2.54 -16.04 11.60
CA ASP A 269 3.40 -17.16 11.22
C ASP A 269 4.83 -16.66 10.96
N LEU A 270 5.68 -16.82 11.98
CA LEU A 270 7.10 -16.46 11.91
C LEU A 270 7.90 -17.37 10.95
N LYS A 271 7.44 -18.60 10.73
CA LYS A 271 8.12 -19.54 9.82
C LYS A 271 7.92 -19.07 8.38
N LYS A 272 6.69 -18.73 7.99
CA LYS A 272 6.40 -18.17 6.67
C LYS A 272 7.19 -16.87 6.44
N MET A 273 7.18 -15.94 7.41
CA MET A 273 7.99 -14.72 7.33
C MET A 273 9.48 -15.04 7.10
N THR A 274 10.05 -15.98 7.84
CA THR A 274 11.46 -16.37 7.69
C THR A 274 11.77 -16.84 6.27
N GLU A 275 10.92 -17.68 5.68
CA GLU A 275 11.10 -18.16 4.31
C GLU A 275 10.90 -17.04 3.27
N VAL A 276 9.95 -16.11 3.49
CA VAL A 276 9.81 -14.92 2.65
C VAL A 276 11.10 -14.08 2.69
N LEU A 277 11.68 -13.85 3.87
CA LEU A 277 12.94 -13.10 3.99
C LEU A 277 14.13 -13.82 3.34
N ASN A 278 14.17 -15.16 3.41
CA ASN A 278 15.17 -15.94 2.67
C ASN A 278 15.04 -15.72 1.16
N LEU A 279 13.82 -15.69 0.64
CA LEU A 279 13.57 -15.41 -0.77
C LEU A 279 13.94 -13.97 -1.15
N VAL A 280 13.52 -12.99 -0.36
CA VAL A 280 13.86 -11.57 -0.57
C VAL A 280 15.37 -11.39 -0.61
N ASN A 281 16.10 -11.99 0.35
CA ASN A 281 17.55 -11.92 0.39
C ASN A 281 18.20 -12.62 -0.82
N SER A 282 17.66 -13.76 -1.26
CA SER A 282 18.17 -14.50 -2.42
C SER A 282 17.95 -13.71 -3.72
N ALA A 283 16.75 -13.12 -3.89
CA ALA A 283 16.43 -12.25 -5.01
C ALA A 283 17.32 -11.00 -5.04
N LEU A 284 17.55 -10.39 -3.88
CA LEU A 284 18.47 -9.25 -3.74
C LEU A 284 19.90 -9.62 -4.16
N LEU A 285 20.43 -10.75 -3.67
CA LEU A 285 21.76 -11.24 -4.04
C LEU A 285 21.89 -11.52 -5.55
N LEU A 286 20.88 -12.18 -6.14
CA LEU A 286 20.84 -12.46 -7.57
C LEU A 286 20.78 -11.17 -8.41
N PHE A 287 19.99 -10.19 -7.99
CA PHE A 287 19.92 -8.89 -8.66
C PHE A 287 21.27 -8.16 -8.64
N MET A 288 21.99 -8.22 -7.52
CA MET A 288 23.31 -7.58 -7.38
C MET A 288 24.45 -8.27 -8.15
N GLN A 289 24.23 -9.47 -8.69
CA GLN A 289 25.21 -10.21 -9.50
C GLN A 289 25.11 -9.90 -11.00
N GLN A 290 24.08 -9.17 -11.43
CA GLN A 290 23.85 -8.79 -12.83
C GLN A 290 24.78 -7.66 -13.29
#